data_AF-A0ABD3EYL1-F1
#
_entry.id   AF-A0ABD3EYL1-F1
#
_cell.length_a   1.000
_cell.length_b   1.000
_cell.length_c   1.000
_cell.angle_alpha   90.00
_cell.angle_beta   90.00
_cell.angle_gamma   90.00
#
_symmetry.space_group_name_H-M   'P 1'
#
loop_
_entity.id
_entity.type
_entity.pdbx_description
1 polymer ?
#
loop_
_entity_poly.entity_id
_entity_poly.type
_entity_poly.pdbx_seq_one_letter_code
_entity_poly.pdbx_strand_id
1 'polypeptide(L)'
;MTKAPGVGASVFKMQLRNRKRDFASSAAISSTSNALGANSSKKQAVKPKLSSGGSKLVGRKVEVVAPTGSNLPVLLALNERGSHASDDTKILLQYPNLVPARLLRRYKRFLADVVLLNGTAKDESVDTVTEDEEEEDAVITVYCPNTGPMVGLLDGLPNARVKLSKSDDPKRKYAYTLEMIQIHNGERNVWVGVHSTSANRMVEQALASRWFSELGYYDSVRREVKFAKNSRVDFVLTTNAEDGTVAHEKYVEVKSVTLALEGSDGTSSRCAVFPDTVSTRAQKHVTELTELLSAKIKAKAKENDEKDIATPKISGTIIFLVQRDDCDEFAPSIQHDKKFAELCTVASKSGIQLLGYSCSLEPDEINSSGAVRLIGSLPLQTVAT
;
A
#
# COMPACT_ATOMS: atom_id res chain seq x y z
N MET A 1 -13.91 -3.16 -72.48
CA MET A 1 -15.20 -2.72 -71.90
C MET A 1 -15.73 -3.82 -70.99
N THR A 2 -15.63 -3.64 -69.67
CA THR A 2 -16.56 -4.17 -68.64
C THR A 2 -16.00 -3.75 -67.27
N LYS A 3 -16.69 -2.81 -66.62
CA LYS A 3 -16.38 -2.26 -65.29
C LYS A 3 -16.89 -3.21 -64.20
N ALA A 4 -16.10 -3.41 -63.13
CA ALA A 4 -16.58 -3.92 -61.84
C ALA A 4 -16.67 -2.75 -60.83
N PRO A 5 -17.61 -2.78 -59.86
CA PRO A 5 -18.00 -1.62 -59.08
C PRO A 5 -17.12 -1.42 -57.84
N GLY A 6 -16.87 -0.15 -57.51
CA GLY A 6 -16.16 0.27 -56.30
C GLY A 6 -17.01 0.09 -55.04
N VAL A 7 -16.35 -0.38 -53.98
CA VAL A 7 -16.90 -0.43 -52.62
C VAL A 7 -16.41 0.82 -51.91
N GLY A 8 -17.36 1.68 -51.50
CA GLY A 8 -17.09 2.93 -50.81
C GLY A 8 -16.57 2.70 -49.40
N ALA A 9 -15.47 3.36 -49.07
CA ALA A 9 -14.94 3.48 -47.71
C ALA A 9 -15.89 4.37 -46.88
N SER A 10 -16.51 3.79 -45.86
CA SER A 10 -17.27 4.54 -44.86
C SER A 10 -16.31 5.05 -43.78
N VAL A 11 -15.88 6.30 -43.92
CA VAL A 11 -15.12 7.05 -42.91
C VAL A 11 -15.97 7.22 -41.64
N PHE A 12 -15.66 6.47 -40.58
CA PHE A 12 -16.24 6.70 -39.25
C PHE A 12 -15.48 7.83 -38.55
N LYS A 13 -15.96 9.08 -38.70
CA LYS A 13 -15.55 10.20 -37.85
C LYS A 13 -16.06 9.98 -36.43
N MET A 14 -15.19 9.61 -35.50
CA MET A 14 -15.55 9.57 -34.08
C MET A 14 -15.53 11.00 -33.51
N GLN A 15 -16.70 11.64 -33.46
CA GLN A 15 -16.91 12.87 -32.70
C GLN A 15 -16.91 12.57 -31.20
N LEU A 16 -15.92 13.11 -30.48
CA LEU A 16 -15.92 13.23 -29.02
C LEU A 16 -17.15 14.03 -28.57
N ARG A 17 -18.20 13.34 -28.12
CA ARG A 17 -19.33 13.98 -27.44
C ARG A 17 -19.00 14.16 -25.96
N ASN A 18 -18.57 15.37 -25.61
CA ASN A 18 -18.66 15.87 -24.23
C ASN A 18 -20.12 15.80 -23.75
N ARG A 19 -20.40 14.91 -22.80
CA ARG A 19 -21.65 14.96 -22.02
C ARG A 19 -21.34 15.47 -20.61
N LYS A 20 -21.49 16.78 -20.43
CA LYS A 20 -21.92 17.35 -19.14
C LYS A 20 -23.34 16.86 -18.86
N ARG A 21 -23.57 16.23 -17.70
CA ARG A 21 -24.86 16.28 -16.98
C ARG A 21 -24.63 16.17 -15.48
N ASP A 22 -24.71 17.33 -14.85
CA ASP A 22 -25.61 17.71 -13.75
C ASP A 22 -25.87 16.71 -12.63
N PHE A 23 -25.39 17.11 -11.45
CA PHE A 23 -25.80 16.63 -10.13
C PHE A 23 -27.28 16.93 -9.91
N ALA A 24 -28.07 15.88 -9.60
CA ALA A 24 -29.39 16.02 -9.01
C ALA A 24 -29.44 15.21 -7.70
N SER A 25 -29.53 15.95 -6.60
CA SER A 25 -29.83 15.45 -5.26
C SER A 25 -31.23 14.82 -5.22
N SER A 26 -31.33 13.57 -4.76
CA SER A 26 -32.61 12.92 -4.44
C SER A 26 -32.62 12.54 -2.97
N ALA A 27 -33.40 13.31 -2.20
CA ALA A 27 -33.82 12.98 -0.85
C ALA A 27 -34.94 11.93 -0.91
N ALA A 28 -34.82 10.88 -0.11
CA ALA A 28 -35.85 9.86 0.05
C ALA A 28 -36.69 10.12 1.32
N ILE A 29 -38.00 10.19 1.13
CA ILE A 29 -39.11 10.06 2.10
C ILE A 29 -39.85 8.79 1.60
N SER A 30 -40.41 7.82 2.34
CA SER A 30 -41.00 7.67 3.68
C SER A 30 -41.10 6.16 3.97
N SER A 31 -41.08 5.74 5.24
CA SER A 31 -42.16 4.92 5.84
C SER A 31 -41.82 4.45 7.25
N THR A 32 -42.38 5.12 8.26
CA THR A 32 -42.66 4.52 9.57
C THR A 32 -44.02 5.01 10.05
N SER A 33 -44.89 4.05 10.34
CA SER A 33 -46.24 4.19 10.88
C SER A 33 -46.26 4.68 12.33
N ASN A 34 -47.26 5.51 12.61
CA ASN A 34 -47.58 6.15 13.89
C ASN A 34 -47.99 5.19 15.03
N ALA A 35 -47.70 5.60 16.27
CA ALA A 35 -48.66 5.54 17.38
C ALA A 35 -48.40 6.66 18.41
N LEU A 36 -49.30 7.66 18.40
CA LEU A 36 -49.99 8.35 19.52
C LEU A 36 -49.20 9.03 20.66
N GLY A 37 -49.46 10.34 20.85
CA GLY A 37 -49.16 11.07 22.10
C GLY A 37 -49.29 12.60 22.05
N ALA A 38 -50.54 13.11 21.93
CA ALA A 38 -51.09 14.40 22.37
C ALA A 38 -50.27 15.73 22.35
N ASN A 39 -50.68 16.66 21.47
CA ASN A 39 -51.26 18.01 21.75
C ASN A 39 -50.90 18.73 23.08
N SER A 40 -50.58 20.03 23.16
CA SER A 40 -50.92 21.17 22.29
C SER A 40 -50.26 22.51 22.71
N SER A 41 -49.98 23.36 21.71
CA SER A 41 -50.16 24.83 21.56
C SER A 41 -49.89 25.83 22.72
N LYS A 42 -49.30 27.01 22.51
CA LYS A 42 -49.70 28.14 21.62
C LYS A 42 -48.49 29.06 21.32
N LYS A 43 -48.15 29.34 20.04
CA LYS A 43 -48.44 30.56 19.24
C LYS A 43 -48.18 31.93 19.94
N GLN A 44 -47.19 32.70 19.45
CA GLN A 44 -47.40 33.88 18.55
C GLN A 44 -46.09 34.61 18.19
N ALA A 45 -46.04 35.07 16.92
CA ALA A 45 -45.09 36.02 16.33
C ALA A 45 -45.41 37.48 16.79
N VAL A 46 -44.57 38.52 16.68
CA VAL A 46 -44.01 39.21 15.48
C VAL A 46 -43.00 40.30 15.96
N LYS A 47 -42.05 40.66 15.08
CA LYS A 47 -40.99 41.73 15.13
C LYS A 47 -41.54 43.18 15.29
N PRO A 48 -40.77 44.28 15.09
CA PRO A 48 -39.33 44.61 15.25
C PRO A 48 -39.09 45.88 16.12
N LYS A 49 -37.83 46.22 16.47
CA LYS A 49 -37.41 47.63 16.66
C LYS A 49 -35.88 47.80 16.62
N LEU A 50 -35.43 48.72 15.76
CA LEU A 50 -34.10 49.32 15.77
C LEU A 50 -34.00 50.28 16.97
N SER A 51 -32.87 50.27 17.68
CA SER A 51 -32.21 51.50 18.15
C SER A 51 -30.76 51.25 18.57
N SER A 52 -29.93 52.18 18.14
CA SER A 52 -28.52 52.46 18.41
C SER A 52 -28.03 52.34 19.87
N GLY A 53 -26.74 52.01 20.04
CA GLY A 53 -25.97 52.49 21.19
C GLY A 53 -24.79 51.61 21.65
N GLY A 54 -23.58 51.94 21.17
CA GLY A 54 -22.35 52.04 22.00
C GLY A 54 -21.77 50.84 22.77
N SER A 55 -20.58 50.44 22.33
CA SER A 55 -19.32 50.43 23.11
C SER A 55 -18.68 49.11 23.62
N LYS A 56 -17.36 49.08 23.34
CA LYS A 56 -16.20 48.46 24.03
C LYS A 56 -15.82 46.99 23.79
N LEU A 57 -14.72 46.88 23.03
CA LEU A 57 -13.64 45.89 23.11
C LEU A 57 -13.16 45.66 24.56
N VAL A 58 -12.98 44.38 24.93
CA VAL A 58 -11.95 43.94 25.88
C VAL A 58 -11.36 42.64 25.34
N GLY A 59 -10.11 42.70 24.90
CA GLY A 59 -9.29 41.52 24.61
C GLY A 59 -8.74 40.93 25.90
N ARG A 60 -8.63 39.60 25.94
CA ARG A 60 -7.92 38.89 27.01
C ARG A 60 -6.73 38.14 26.41
N LYS A 61 -5.53 38.70 26.62
CA LYS A 61 -4.24 38.02 26.47
C LYS A 61 -4.16 36.89 27.50
N VAL A 62 -3.62 35.74 27.10
CA VAL A 62 -3.06 34.74 28.02
C VAL A 62 -1.61 34.54 27.61
N GLU A 63 -0.69 34.90 28.50
CA GLU A 63 0.74 34.61 28.41
C GLU A 63 0.98 33.12 28.71
N VAL A 64 1.82 32.48 27.90
CA VAL A 64 2.35 31.15 28.19
C VAL A 64 3.81 31.32 28.61
N VAL A 65 4.07 31.07 29.89
CA VAL A 65 5.39 31.04 30.50
C VAL A 65 5.99 29.64 30.28
N ALA A 66 7.19 29.59 29.69
CA ALA A 66 7.96 28.37 29.50
C ALA A 66 8.61 27.91 30.84
N PRO A 67 8.59 26.62 31.19
CA PRO A 67 9.41 26.10 32.27
C PRO A 67 10.80 25.75 31.76
N THR A 68 11.82 26.37 32.36
CA THR A 68 13.23 26.04 32.22
C THR A 68 13.65 24.97 33.24
N GLY A 69 14.41 23.98 32.76
CA GLY A 69 15.37 23.21 33.57
C GLY A 69 14.98 21.77 33.94
N SER A 70 15.58 20.77 33.28
CA SER A 70 16.61 19.90 33.89
C SER A 70 16.99 18.70 32.99
N ASN A 71 18.30 18.64 32.69
CA ASN A 71 19.20 17.54 32.35
C ASN A 71 18.65 16.12 32.09
N LEU A 72 18.88 15.61 30.87
CA LEU A 72 19.50 14.30 30.56
C LEU A 72 19.83 14.24 29.04
N PRO A 73 20.85 13.47 28.62
CA PRO A 73 21.69 13.80 27.48
C PRO A 73 21.06 13.44 26.13
N VAL A 74 20.77 14.47 25.34
CA VAL A 74 20.68 14.36 23.87
C VAL A 74 22.07 14.62 23.34
N LEU A 75 22.75 13.57 22.88
CA LEU A 75 23.79 13.55 21.83
C LEU A 75 24.63 12.28 21.99
N LEU A 76 24.27 11.23 21.26
CA LEU A 76 25.19 10.22 20.68
C LEU A 76 24.36 9.22 19.85
N ALA A 77 23.90 9.65 18.68
CA ALA A 77 23.46 8.76 17.59
C ALA A 77 23.64 9.41 16.21
N LEU A 78 24.58 10.36 16.10
CA LEU A 78 24.98 10.98 14.84
C LEU A 78 26.51 11.01 14.82
N ASN A 79 27.11 9.83 14.66
CA ASN A 79 28.38 9.62 13.94
C ASN A 79 28.82 8.17 14.08
N GLU A 80 28.22 7.30 13.27
CA GLU A 80 28.94 6.18 12.65
C GLU A 80 28.47 6.06 11.20
N ARG A 81 28.70 7.11 10.40
CA ARG A 81 28.91 6.93 8.96
C ARG A 81 30.37 6.55 8.79
N GLY A 82 30.66 5.28 9.01
CA GLY A 82 31.99 4.69 8.89
C GLY A 82 31.94 3.46 7.98
N SER A 83 32.61 3.58 6.84
CA SER A 83 32.90 2.57 5.81
C SER A 83 31.81 2.26 4.78
N HIS A 84 31.81 3.06 3.71
CA HIS A 84 31.35 2.66 2.39
C HIS A 84 32.16 1.44 1.90
N ALA A 85 31.60 0.25 2.07
CA ALA A 85 31.93 -0.93 1.28
C ALA A 85 30.71 -1.88 1.24
N SER A 86 30.06 -1.95 0.06
CA SER A 86 28.93 -2.83 -0.37
C SER A 86 27.48 -2.28 -0.37
N ASP A 87 27.26 -0.97 -0.48
CA ASP A 87 25.92 -0.38 -0.68
C ASP A 87 25.22 -0.82 -2.00
N ASP A 88 25.93 -1.51 -2.89
CA ASP A 88 25.40 -2.02 -4.16
C ASP A 88 24.44 -3.22 -4.06
N THR A 89 24.25 -3.83 -2.88
CA THR A 89 23.78 -5.23 -2.80
C THR A 89 22.39 -5.49 -2.19
N LYS A 90 21.64 -4.48 -1.71
CA LYS A 90 20.31 -4.70 -1.10
C LYS A 90 19.15 -4.90 -2.09
N ILE A 91 19.35 -5.73 -3.12
CA ILE A 91 18.36 -6.01 -4.15
C ILE A 91 17.35 -7.05 -3.63
N LEU A 92 16.07 -6.65 -3.54
CA LEU A 92 14.95 -7.51 -3.12
C LEU A 92 14.36 -8.32 -4.27
N LEU A 93 14.36 -7.72 -5.48
CA LEU A 93 13.79 -8.32 -6.68
C LEU A 93 14.49 -7.76 -7.92
N GLN A 94 14.73 -8.63 -8.89
CA GLN A 94 15.19 -8.24 -10.23
C GLN A 94 14.13 -8.56 -11.25
N TYR A 95 13.93 -7.64 -12.18
CA TYR A 95 13.11 -7.80 -13.36
C TYR A 95 14.03 -7.97 -14.57
N PRO A 96 14.08 -9.17 -15.19
CA PRO A 96 14.90 -9.41 -16.37
C PRO A 96 14.28 -8.77 -17.63
N ASN A 97 12.98 -8.48 -17.61
CA ASN A 97 12.26 -7.83 -18.68
C ASN A 97 11.18 -6.90 -18.11
N LEU A 98 11.27 -5.60 -18.41
CA LEU A 98 10.26 -4.59 -18.14
C LEU A 98 9.87 -3.86 -19.44
N VAL A 99 8.64 -4.09 -19.87
CA VAL A 99 8.05 -3.45 -21.05
C VAL A 99 7.36 -2.15 -20.64
N PRO A 100 7.75 -1.00 -21.22
CA PRO A 100 7.09 0.29 -20.98
C PRO A 100 5.70 0.34 -21.63
N ALA A 101 4.73 0.91 -20.92
CA ALA A 101 3.38 1.10 -21.44
C ALA A 101 2.69 2.34 -20.84
N ARG A 102 1.55 2.71 -21.43
CA ARG A 102 0.62 3.73 -20.96
C ARG A 102 -0.67 3.07 -20.50
N LEU A 103 -1.00 3.21 -19.22
CA LEU A 103 -2.24 2.70 -18.65
C LEU A 103 -3.40 3.62 -19.04
N LEU A 104 -4.42 3.05 -19.67
CA LEU A 104 -5.62 3.78 -20.08
C LEU A 104 -6.70 3.71 -19.00
N ARG A 105 -6.94 2.50 -18.49
CA ARG A 105 -7.93 2.24 -17.44
C ARG A 105 -7.66 0.93 -16.72
N ARG A 106 -8.13 0.85 -15.48
CA ARG A 106 -8.19 -0.38 -14.69
C ARG A 106 -9.65 -0.74 -14.41
N TYR A 107 -10.00 -2.01 -14.54
CA TYR A 107 -11.37 -2.48 -14.35
C TYR A 107 -11.40 -3.92 -13.84
N LYS A 108 -12.56 -4.33 -13.30
CA LYS A 108 -12.76 -5.67 -12.69
C LYS A 108 -11.69 -6.04 -11.65
N ARG A 109 -10.99 -5.06 -11.06
CA ARG A 109 -9.86 -5.17 -10.13
C ARG A 109 -8.58 -5.76 -10.73
N PHE A 110 -8.69 -6.85 -11.48
CA PHE A 110 -7.54 -7.64 -11.97
C PHE A 110 -7.19 -7.40 -13.45
N LEU A 111 -7.86 -6.47 -14.14
CA LEU A 111 -7.56 -6.14 -15.54
C LEU A 111 -7.23 -4.67 -15.72
N ALA A 112 -6.36 -4.41 -16.67
CA ALA A 112 -6.00 -3.08 -17.12
C ALA A 112 -5.86 -3.09 -18.64
N ASP A 113 -6.29 -2.01 -19.29
CA ASP A 113 -6.04 -1.78 -20.70
C ASP A 113 -4.88 -0.78 -20.84
N VAL A 114 -3.91 -1.11 -21.68
CA VAL A 114 -2.67 -0.34 -21.86
C VAL A 114 -2.31 -0.21 -23.34
N VAL A 115 -1.55 0.82 -23.67
CA VAL A 115 -0.83 0.95 -24.94
C VAL A 115 0.65 0.68 -24.69
N LEU A 116 1.26 -0.24 -25.43
CA LEU A 116 2.69 -0.51 -25.31
C LEU A 116 3.49 0.64 -25.95
N LEU A 117 4.58 1.06 -25.29
CA LEU A 117 5.49 2.06 -25.84
C LEU A 117 6.63 1.31 -26.54
N ASN A 118 6.36 0.78 -27.73
CA ASN A 118 7.26 0.07 -28.65
C ASN A 118 8.55 -0.51 -28.05
N GLY A 119 8.47 -1.81 -27.73
CA GLY A 119 9.58 -2.73 -27.47
C GLY A 119 9.13 -4.16 -27.76
N THR A 120 9.14 -4.54 -29.04
CA THR A 120 8.88 -5.89 -29.61
C THR A 120 7.47 -6.50 -29.39
N ALA A 121 6.53 -6.08 -30.23
CA ALA A 121 5.49 -6.97 -30.75
C ALA A 121 5.68 -7.11 -32.26
N LYS A 122 6.84 -7.63 -32.67
CA LYS A 122 6.96 -8.31 -33.96
C LYS A 122 7.01 -9.80 -33.63
N ASP A 123 5.86 -10.46 -33.72
CA ASP A 123 5.90 -11.87 -34.13
C ASP A 123 6.52 -11.85 -35.53
N GLU A 124 7.72 -12.41 -35.67
CA GLU A 124 8.36 -12.61 -36.97
C GLU A 124 7.59 -13.68 -37.76
N SER A 125 6.46 -13.28 -38.32
CA SER A 125 5.88 -13.91 -39.49
C SER A 125 4.96 -12.89 -40.15
N VAL A 126 5.55 -12.02 -40.99
CA VAL A 126 4.98 -11.43 -42.21
C VAL A 126 5.90 -10.26 -42.59
N ASP A 127 6.80 -10.53 -43.52
CA ASP A 127 7.47 -9.50 -44.31
C ASP A 127 6.47 -8.92 -45.30
N THR A 128 5.95 -7.74 -45.01
CA THR A 128 5.53 -6.79 -46.05
C THR A 128 5.54 -5.39 -45.46
N VAL A 129 6.53 -4.59 -45.89
CA VAL A 129 6.61 -3.17 -45.60
C VAL A 129 5.70 -2.46 -46.59
N THR A 130 4.61 -1.87 -46.11
CA THR A 130 3.89 -0.80 -46.79
C THR A 130 4.01 0.45 -45.94
N GLU A 131 4.72 1.44 -46.47
CA GLU A 131 4.76 2.80 -45.95
C GLU A 131 3.34 3.39 -46.09
N ASP A 132 2.89 4.15 -45.08
CA ASP A 132 1.58 4.83 -44.95
C ASP A 132 0.45 4.12 -44.15
N GLU A 133 0.77 3.45 -43.05
CA GLU A 133 -0.23 3.16 -42.00
C GLU A 133 0.07 4.02 -40.76
N GLU A 134 -0.87 4.89 -40.38
CA GLU A 134 -0.90 5.47 -39.04
C GLU A 134 -0.89 4.28 -38.05
N GLU A 135 0.22 4.03 -37.36
CA GLU A 135 0.29 2.98 -36.33
C GLU A 135 -0.77 3.29 -35.27
N GLU A 136 -1.95 2.68 -35.37
CA GLU A 136 -2.91 2.67 -34.27
C GLU A 136 -2.23 1.93 -33.12
N ASP A 137 -1.84 2.70 -32.10
CA ASP A 137 -1.40 2.22 -30.80
C ASP A 137 -2.33 1.12 -30.28
N ALA A 138 -1.96 -0.13 -30.50
CA ALA A 138 -2.83 -1.27 -30.21
C ALA A 138 -3.05 -1.39 -28.70
N VAL A 139 -4.32 -1.25 -28.29
CA VAL A 139 -4.72 -1.41 -26.89
C VAL A 139 -4.72 -2.90 -26.53
N ILE A 140 -3.92 -3.28 -25.55
CA ILE A 140 -3.88 -4.65 -25.03
C ILE A 140 -4.40 -4.72 -23.59
N THR A 141 -5.00 -5.84 -23.22
CA THR A 141 -5.42 -6.11 -21.84
C THR A 141 -4.33 -6.89 -21.09
N VAL A 142 -3.98 -6.40 -19.90
CA VAL A 142 -2.94 -6.97 -19.03
C VAL A 142 -3.51 -7.37 -17.68
N TYR A 143 -2.80 -8.27 -16.98
CA TYR A 143 -3.15 -8.66 -15.62
C TYR A 143 -2.71 -7.57 -14.62
N CYS A 144 -3.61 -7.16 -13.74
CA CYS A 144 -3.34 -6.27 -12.62
C CYS A 144 -3.29 -7.10 -11.31
N PRO A 145 -2.08 -7.40 -10.78
CA PRO A 145 -1.88 -8.21 -9.57
C PRO A 145 -2.12 -7.39 -8.28
N ASN A 146 -3.17 -6.58 -8.27
CA ASN A 146 -3.62 -5.82 -7.12
C ASN A 146 -5.13 -5.93 -7.00
N THR A 147 -5.63 -6.38 -5.85
CA THR A 147 -7.08 -6.53 -5.62
C THR A 147 -7.71 -5.33 -4.92
N GLY A 148 -6.88 -4.43 -4.37
CA GLY A 148 -7.28 -3.20 -3.69
C GLY A 148 -7.68 -2.10 -4.68
N PRO A 149 -8.18 -0.96 -4.21
CA PRO A 149 -8.58 0.16 -5.08
C PRO A 149 -7.41 0.87 -5.76
N MET A 150 -6.17 0.75 -5.25
CA MET A 150 -5.01 1.52 -5.72
C MET A 150 -5.23 3.03 -5.55
N VAL A 151 -5.72 3.44 -4.37
CA VAL A 151 -5.97 4.86 -4.06
C VAL A 151 -4.69 5.68 -4.26
N GLY A 152 -4.82 6.83 -4.93
CA GLY A 152 -3.71 7.75 -5.22
C GLY A 152 -2.75 7.29 -6.32
N LEU A 153 -2.95 6.10 -6.92
CA LEU A 153 -2.11 5.62 -8.02
C LEU A 153 -2.72 5.84 -9.40
N LEU A 154 -4.03 6.04 -9.47
CA LEU A 154 -4.79 6.10 -10.73
C LEU A 154 -5.11 7.52 -11.18
N ASP A 155 -4.59 8.54 -10.50
CA ASP A 155 -4.90 9.95 -10.76
C ASP A 155 -4.31 10.44 -12.10
N GLY A 156 -3.24 9.79 -12.58
CA GLY A 156 -2.63 10.06 -13.88
C GLY A 156 -3.36 9.43 -15.08
N LEU A 157 -4.58 8.93 -14.90
CA LEU A 157 -5.36 8.32 -15.98
C LEU A 157 -6.18 9.34 -16.79
N PRO A 158 -6.37 9.10 -18.10
CA PRO A 158 -5.69 8.08 -18.90
C PRO A 158 -4.22 8.46 -19.17
N ASN A 159 -3.41 7.47 -19.57
CA ASN A 159 -2.02 7.59 -20.01
C ASN A 159 -0.95 7.64 -18.92
N ALA A 160 -1.24 7.09 -17.73
CA ALA A 160 -0.24 6.92 -16.68
C ALA A 160 0.90 6.00 -17.16
N ARG A 161 2.17 6.36 -16.88
CA ARG A 161 3.31 5.49 -17.23
C ARG A 161 3.32 4.27 -16.33
N VAL A 162 3.51 3.11 -16.95
CA VAL A 162 3.62 1.83 -16.24
C VAL A 162 4.76 1.01 -16.81
N LYS A 163 5.22 0.03 -16.02
CA LYS A 163 6.10 -1.05 -16.49
C LYS A 163 5.42 -2.39 -16.28
N LEU A 164 5.58 -3.25 -17.27
CA LEU A 164 4.97 -4.56 -17.32
C LEU A 164 6.06 -5.64 -17.36
N SER A 165 5.85 -6.75 -16.66
CA SER A 165 6.61 -7.97 -16.96
C SER A 165 5.88 -8.77 -18.04
N LYS A 166 6.63 -9.47 -18.91
CA LYS A 166 6.10 -10.41 -19.90
C LYS A 166 6.39 -11.83 -19.43
N SER A 167 5.41 -12.71 -19.55
CA SER A 167 5.57 -14.15 -19.34
C SER A 167 5.46 -14.89 -20.65
N ASP A 168 6.38 -15.83 -20.87
CA ASP A 168 6.41 -16.68 -22.07
C ASP A 168 5.57 -17.96 -21.92
N ASP A 169 4.81 -18.12 -20.82
CA ASP A 169 3.93 -19.26 -20.63
C ASP A 169 2.71 -19.17 -21.58
N PRO A 170 2.62 -20.03 -22.61
CA PRO A 170 1.54 -19.97 -23.59
C PRO A 170 0.17 -20.28 -22.99
N LYS A 171 0.11 -20.84 -21.77
CA LYS A 171 -1.15 -21.13 -21.06
C LYS A 171 -1.74 -19.89 -20.39
N ARG A 172 -0.98 -18.80 -20.26
CA ARG A 172 -1.48 -17.57 -19.65
C ARG A 172 -2.45 -16.86 -20.58
N LYS A 173 -3.64 -16.56 -20.05
CA LYS A 173 -4.62 -15.73 -20.74
C LYS A 173 -4.11 -14.31 -21.03
N TYR A 174 -3.30 -13.75 -20.13
CA TYR A 174 -2.68 -12.43 -20.27
C TYR A 174 -1.17 -12.59 -20.10
N ALA A 175 -0.41 -12.35 -21.17
CA ALA A 175 1.05 -12.47 -21.18
C ALA A 175 1.73 -11.42 -20.28
N TYR A 176 1.12 -10.24 -20.17
CA TYR A 176 1.69 -9.11 -19.43
C TYR A 176 1.08 -8.95 -18.04
N THR A 177 1.93 -8.60 -17.08
CA THR A 177 1.55 -8.30 -15.70
C THR A 177 1.98 -6.87 -15.36
N LEU A 178 1.08 -6.08 -14.79
CA LEU A 178 1.36 -4.72 -14.32
C LEU A 178 2.21 -4.76 -13.05
N GLU A 179 3.48 -4.34 -13.13
CA GLU A 179 4.43 -4.42 -12.02
C GLU A 179 4.48 -3.12 -11.21
N MET A 180 4.57 -1.98 -11.91
CA MET A 180 4.73 -0.67 -11.28
C MET A 180 4.09 0.44 -12.13
N ILE A 181 3.71 1.51 -11.44
CA ILE A 181 3.08 2.71 -12.00
C ILE A 181 3.86 3.94 -11.56
N GLN A 182 4.03 4.91 -12.45
CA GLN A 182 4.65 6.18 -12.14
C GLN A 182 3.57 7.20 -11.76
N ILE A 183 3.76 7.84 -10.62
CA ILE A 183 2.95 8.97 -10.16
C ILE A 183 3.81 10.22 -10.04
N HIS A 184 3.20 11.39 -9.98
CA HIS A 184 3.88 12.63 -9.59
C HIS A 184 3.51 12.95 -8.14
N ASN A 185 4.49 13.10 -7.26
CA ASN A 185 4.25 13.32 -5.83
C ASN A 185 4.15 14.81 -5.43
N GLY A 186 4.21 15.72 -6.41
CA GLY A 186 4.26 17.16 -6.22
C GLY A 186 5.63 17.76 -6.54
N GLU A 187 6.69 16.97 -6.42
CA GLU A 187 8.07 17.42 -6.65
C GLU A 187 8.75 16.67 -7.80
N ARG A 188 8.56 15.35 -7.85
CA ARG A 188 9.16 14.48 -8.86
C ARG A 188 8.22 13.33 -9.24
N ASN A 189 8.63 12.64 -10.30
CA ASN A 189 8.05 11.36 -10.65
C ASN A 189 8.58 10.26 -9.72
N VAL A 190 7.69 9.38 -9.27
CA VAL A 190 7.97 8.29 -8.34
C VAL A 190 7.39 7.00 -8.91
N TRP A 191 8.19 5.94 -8.95
CA TRP A 191 7.72 4.60 -9.27
C TRP A 191 7.14 3.93 -8.02
N VAL A 192 5.92 3.41 -8.14
CA VAL A 192 5.22 2.71 -7.08
C VAL A 192 4.90 1.29 -7.52
N GLY A 193 5.22 0.31 -6.68
CA GLY A 193 4.93 -1.10 -6.94
C GLY A 193 3.43 -1.39 -6.85
N VAL A 194 2.89 -2.09 -7.85
CA VAL A 194 1.46 -2.47 -7.93
C VAL A 194 1.26 -3.93 -7.53
N HIS A 195 2.26 -4.77 -7.75
CA HIS A 195 2.20 -6.22 -7.56
C HIS A 195 2.25 -6.59 -6.07
N SER A 196 1.09 -6.68 -5.43
CA SER A 196 1.04 -6.88 -3.97
C SER A 196 1.61 -8.24 -3.53
N THR A 197 1.46 -9.29 -4.35
CA THR A 197 1.99 -10.62 -4.06
C THR A 197 3.51 -10.72 -4.21
N SER A 198 4.17 -9.77 -4.89
CA SER A 198 5.64 -9.76 -4.96
C SER A 198 6.28 -9.35 -3.63
N ALA A 199 5.52 -8.67 -2.73
CA ALA A 199 6.00 -8.27 -1.42
C ALA A 199 6.50 -9.45 -0.57
N ASN A 200 5.81 -10.59 -0.62
CA ASN A 200 6.27 -11.79 0.09
C ASN A 200 7.63 -12.28 -0.44
N ARG A 201 7.83 -12.28 -1.77
CA ARG A 201 9.12 -12.65 -2.37
C ARG A 201 10.23 -11.68 -1.99
N MET A 202 9.93 -10.38 -1.96
CA MET A 202 10.88 -9.36 -1.54
C MET A 202 11.27 -9.50 -0.08
N VAL A 203 10.29 -9.69 0.81
CA VAL A 203 10.54 -9.93 2.24
C VAL A 203 11.30 -11.24 2.45
N GLU A 204 10.99 -12.30 1.72
CA GLU A 204 11.74 -13.56 1.75
C GLU A 204 13.23 -13.35 1.42
N GLN A 205 13.54 -12.57 0.38
CA GLN A 205 14.92 -12.24 0.02
C GLN A 205 15.63 -11.46 1.13
N ALA A 206 14.96 -10.48 1.74
CA ALA A 206 15.51 -9.72 2.85
C ALA A 206 15.68 -10.56 4.12
N LEU A 207 14.79 -11.52 4.38
CA LEU A 207 14.91 -12.50 5.46
C LEU A 207 16.08 -13.46 5.21
N ALA A 208 16.25 -13.98 3.99
CA ALA A 208 17.40 -14.82 3.67
C ALA A 208 18.72 -14.07 3.87
N SER A 209 18.73 -12.78 3.56
CA SER A 209 19.91 -11.90 3.66
C SER A 209 20.06 -11.24 5.04
N ARG A 210 19.15 -11.49 5.99
CA ARG A 210 19.12 -10.91 7.35
C ARG A 210 19.18 -9.37 7.37
N TRP A 211 18.51 -8.72 6.43
CA TRP A 211 18.52 -7.24 6.34
C TRP A 211 17.58 -6.52 7.30
N PHE A 212 16.67 -7.26 7.97
CA PHE A 212 15.80 -6.70 9.01
C PHE A 212 16.44 -6.88 10.39
N SER A 213 17.23 -5.90 10.81
CA SER A 213 18.03 -5.96 12.04
C SER A 213 17.20 -6.21 13.31
N GLU A 214 15.98 -5.67 13.37
CA GLU A 214 15.02 -5.76 14.48
C GLU A 214 14.49 -7.18 14.69
N LEU A 215 14.63 -8.04 13.68
CA LEU A 215 14.26 -9.45 13.79
C LEU A 215 15.28 -10.25 14.61
N GLY A 216 16.49 -9.73 14.80
CA GLY A 216 17.58 -10.43 15.48
C GLY A 216 18.04 -11.67 14.74
N TYR A 217 18.76 -12.54 15.44
CA TYR A 217 19.29 -13.78 14.87
C TYR A 217 18.23 -14.89 14.76
N TYR A 218 18.24 -15.62 13.63
CA TYR A 218 17.46 -16.83 13.39
C TYR A 218 18.23 -17.79 12.47
N ASP A 219 18.00 -19.08 12.67
CA ASP A 219 18.64 -20.18 11.95
C ASP A 219 17.88 -20.57 10.68
N SER A 220 16.54 -20.47 10.68
CA SER A 220 15.73 -20.89 9.54
C SER A 220 14.51 -20.01 9.28
N VAL A 221 14.01 -20.06 8.04
CA VAL A 221 12.80 -19.36 7.57
C VAL A 221 11.87 -20.39 6.94
N ARG A 222 10.64 -20.50 7.45
CA ARG A 222 9.57 -21.34 6.88
C ARG A 222 8.44 -20.48 6.33
N ARG A 223 7.88 -20.85 5.18
CA ARG A 223 6.81 -20.11 4.50
C ARG A 223 5.42 -20.66 4.80
N GLU A 224 4.41 -19.82 4.66
CA GLU A 224 3.00 -20.22 4.53
C GLU A 224 2.54 -21.17 5.65
N VAL A 225 3.00 -20.90 6.88
CA VAL A 225 2.78 -21.78 8.01
C VAL A 225 1.35 -21.61 8.51
N LYS A 226 0.59 -22.71 8.50
CA LYS A 226 -0.77 -22.71 9.05
C LYS A 226 -0.71 -22.47 10.55
N PHE A 227 -1.47 -21.49 11.03
CA PHE A 227 -1.49 -21.12 12.44
C PHE A 227 -2.90 -21.01 13.02
N ALA A 228 -3.91 -20.89 12.17
CA ALA A 228 -5.32 -20.99 12.54
C ALA A 228 -6.08 -21.88 11.54
N LYS A 229 -7.36 -22.15 11.81
CA LYS A 229 -8.20 -23.07 11.01
C LYS A 229 -8.15 -22.76 9.51
N ASN A 230 -8.22 -21.47 9.16
CA ASN A 230 -8.29 -20.95 7.78
C ASN A 230 -7.27 -19.83 7.51
N SER A 231 -6.17 -19.77 8.28
CA SER A 231 -5.17 -18.72 8.13
C SER A 231 -3.75 -19.26 8.20
N ARG A 232 -2.91 -18.68 7.35
CA ARG A 232 -1.47 -18.91 7.28
C ARG A 232 -0.77 -17.59 7.54
N VAL A 233 0.37 -17.68 8.19
CA VAL A 233 1.30 -16.56 8.33
C VAL A 233 2.29 -16.68 7.19
N ASP A 234 2.75 -15.55 6.68
CA ASP A 234 3.64 -15.54 5.52
C ASP A 234 4.97 -16.26 5.84
N PHE A 235 5.56 -16.00 7.03
CA PHE A 235 6.77 -16.68 7.48
C PHE A 235 6.78 -17.04 8.98
N VAL A 236 7.56 -18.05 9.33
CA VAL A 236 8.00 -18.33 10.71
C VAL A 236 9.52 -18.47 10.72
N LEU A 237 10.18 -17.64 11.53
CA LEU A 237 11.61 -17.71 11.78
C LEU A 237 11.85 -18.57 13.01
N THR A 238 12.89 -19.41 12.98
CA THR A 238 13.26 -20.22 14.15
C THR A 238 14.70 -19.98 14.57
N THR A 239 14.92 -19.94 15.89
CA THR A 239 16.25 -20.03 16.50
C THR A 239 16.33 -21.35 17.27
N ASN A 240 17.44 -22.06 17.17
CA ASN A 240 17.67 -23.33 17.83
C ASN A 240 18.50 -23.16 19.12
N ALA A 241 18.27 -24.02 20.11
CA ALA A 241 19.13 -24.19 21.27
C ALA A 241 20.33 -25.09 20.92
N GLU A 242 21.29 -25.20 21.84
CA GLU A 242 22.50 -26.02 21.66
C GLU A 242 22.20 -27.51 21.44
N ASP A 243 21.11 -28.01 22.01
CA ASP A 243 20.63 -29.39 21.85
C ASP A 243 19.87 -29.63 20.52
N GLY A 244 19.76 -28.60 19.67
CA GLY A 244 19.05 -28.65 18.39
C GLY A 244 17.53 -28.47 18.49
N THR A 245 16.97 -28.28 19.70
CA THR A 245 15.54 -27.97 19.87
C THR A 245 15.24 -26.52 19.49
N VAL A 246 13.98 -26.21 19.15
CA VAL A 246 13.60 -24.83 18.82
C VAL A 246 13.54 -24.00 20.10
N ALA A 247 14.41 -23.00 20.21
CA ALA A 247 14.45 -22.05 21.32
C ALA A 247 13.48 -20.88 21.13
N HIS A 248 13.23 -20.46 19.88
CA HIS A 248 12.38 -19.31 19.57
C HIS A 248 11.65 -19.49 18.22
N GLU A 249 10.34 -19.27 18.20
CA GLU A 249 9.56 -19.09 16.96
C GLU A 249 9.10 -17.62 16.84
N LYS A 250 9.44 -16.97 15.73
CA LYS A 250 8.94 -15.62 15.39
C LYS A 250 8.03 -15.68 14.17
N TYR A 251 6.77 -15.32 14.37
CA TYR A 251 5.74 -15.29 13.32
C TYR A 251 5.81 -13.96 12.56
N VAL A 252 5.88 -13.98 11.23
CA VAL A 252 6.05 -12.77 10.42
C VAL A 252 4.96 -12.68 9.35
N GLU A 253 4.10 -11.67 9.46
CA GLU A 253 3.09 -11.31 8.46
C GLU A 253 3.60 -10.15 7.60
N VAL A 254 3.33 -10.18 6.30
CA VAL A 254 3.72 -9.16 5.33
C VAL A 254 2.50 -8.39 4.84
N LYS A 255 2.68 -7.09 4.65
CA LYS A 255 1.69 -6.17 4.09
C LYS A 255 2.36 -5.31 3.03
N SER A 256 1.78 -5.28 1.84
CA SER A 256 2.22 -4.40 0.76
C SER A 256 1.57 -3.02 0.92
N VAL A 257 2.38 -1.97 0.94
CA VAL A 257 1.94 -0.59 1.15
C VAL A 257 2.29 0.26 -0.06
N THR A 258 1.34 1.06 -0.53
CA THR A 258 1.47 1.87 -1.76
C THR A 258 0.90 3.28 -1.60
N LEU A 259 -0.14 3.44 -0.78
CA LEU A 259 -0.74 4.73 -0.46
C LEU A 259 0.20 5.56 0.41
N ALA A 260 0.34 6.84 0.06
CA ALA A 260 1.03 7.84 0.87
C ALA A 260 0.15 9.08 1.01
N LEU A 261 0.12 9.64 2.22
CA LEU A 261 -0.54 10.89 2.54
C LEU A 261 0.51 12.00 2.68
N GLU A 262 0.13 13.21 2.32
CA GLU A 262 0.95 14.40 2.58
C GLU A 262 0.96 14.72 4.08
N GLY A 263 2.10 15.16 4.59
CA GLY A 263 2.25 15.65 5.95
C GLY A 263 1.35 16.85 6.23
N SER A 264 0.86 16.95 7.47
CA SER A 264 -0.07 18.00 7.90
C SER A 264 0.61 19.33 8.22
N ASP A 265 1.94 19.38 8.23
CA ASP A 265 2.75 20.53 8.68
C ASP A 265 3.26 21.42 7.53
N GLY A 266 2.82 21.16 6.29
CA GLY A 266 3.26 21.92 5.11
C GLY A 266 4.72 21.65 4.73
N THR A 267 5.34 20.64 5.32
CA THR A 267 6.62 20.09 4.84
C THR A 267 6.38 19.12 3.69
N SER A 268 7.40 18.88 2.88
CA SER A 268 7.39 17.83 1.84
C SER A 268 7.37 16.39 2.40
N SER A 269 7.25 16.22 3.71
CA SER A 269 7.21 14.91 4.35
C SER A 269 5.96 14.14 3.94
N ARG A 270 6.12 12.85 3.66
CA ARG A 270 5.01 11.97 3.24
C ARG A 270 4.96 10.73 4.11
N CYS A 271 3.75 10.37 4.53
CA CYS A 271 3.48 9.21 5.38
C CYS A 271 2.92 8.07 4.54
N ALA A 272 3.63 6.95 4.46
CA ALA A 272 3.09 5.72 3.90
C ALA A 272 2.01 5.14 4.82
N VAL A 273 0.86 4.75 4.27
CA VAL A 273 -0.24 4.23 5.10
C VAL A 273 -0.86 2.95 4.58
N PHE A 274 -1.26 2.08 5.50
CA PHE A 274 -1.97 0.85 5.18
C PHE A 274 -3.15 0.60 6.13
N PRO A 275 -4.31 0.15 5.63
CA PRO A 275 -4.63 -0.11 4.22
C PRO A 275 -5.06 1.17 3.46
N ASP A 276 -5.27 1.04 2.15
CA ASP A 276 -5.85 2.09 1.28
C ASP A 276 -7.39 2.03 1.22
N THR A 277 -8.00 1.05 1.86
CA THR A 277 -9.44 0.89 2.05
C THR A 277 -9.73 -0.10 3.17
N VAL A 278 -10.99 -0.19 3.61
CA VAL A 278 -11.39 -1.19 4.62
C VAL A 278 -11.00 -2.60 4.17
N SER A 279 -10.22 -3.28 5.02
CA SER A 279 -9.69 -4.62 4.73
C SER A 279 -10.03 -5.60 5.85
N THR A 280 -11.21 -6.21 5.76
CA THR A 280 -11.65 -7.25 6.70
C THR A 280 -10.70 -8.44 6.76
N ARG A 281 -9.99 -8.74 5.65
CA ARG A 281 -8.93 -9.75 5.62
C ARG A 281 -7.74 -9.33 6.48
N ALA A 282 -7.24 -8.09 6.33
CA ALA A 282 -6.13 -7.61 7.14
C ALA A 282 -6.51 -7.55 8.63
N GLN A 283 -7.72 -7.07 8.94
CA GLN A 283 -8.27 -7.07 10.31
C GLN A 283 -8.31 -8.49 10.91
N LYS A 284 -8.80 -9.48 10.14
CA LYS A 284 -8.84 -10.88 10.56
C LYS A 284 -7.44 -11.42 10.85
N HIS A 285 -6.48 -11.18 9.96
CA HIS A 285 -5.11 -11.70 10.10
C HIS A 285 -4.40 -11.13 11.34
N VAL A 286 -4.46 -9.81 11.57
CA VAL A 286 -3.84 -9.21 12.77
C VAL A 286 -4.49 -9.70 14.06
N THR A 287 -5.82 -9.89 14.05
CA THR A 287 -6.55 -10.43 15.21
C THR A 287 -6.12 -11.86 15.51
N GLU A 288 -6.15 -12.74 14.51
CA GLU A 288 -5.78 -14.15 14.68
C GLU A 288 -4.31 -14.31 15.11
N LEU A 289 -3.40 -13.49 14.57
CA LEU A 289 -1.99 -13.48 15.00
C LEU A 289 -1.86 -13.07 16.47
N THR A 290 -2.57 -12.02 16.88
CA THR A 290 -2.58 -11.53 18.27
C THR A 290 -3.13 -12.59 19.23
N GLU A 291 -4.23 -13.25 18.86
CA GLU A 291 -4.84 -14.32 19.62
C GLU A 291 -3.91 -15.53 19.77
N LEU A 292 -3.24 -15.95 18.69
CA LEU A 292 -2.28 -17.05 18.73
C LEU A 292 -1.14 -16.78 19.70
N LEU A 293 -0.51 -15.60 19.60
CA LEU A 293 0.63 -15.28 20.45
C LEU A 293 0.18 -15.20 21.92
N SER A 294 -0.96 -14.56 22.17
CA SER A 294 -1.55 -14.48 23.51
C SER A 294 -1.85 -15.87 24.10
N ALA A 295 -2.42 -16.78 23.30
CA ALA A 295 -2.74 -18.13 23.75
C ALA A 295 -1.47 -18.93 24.06
N LYS A 296 -0.46 -18.89 23.18
CA LYS A 296 0.79 -19.62 23.40
C LYS A 296 1.61 -19.06 24.58
N ILE A 297 1.62 -17.73 24.77
CA ILE A 297 2.27 -17.09 25.94
C ILE A 297 1.57 -17.51 27.24
N LYS A 298 0.23 -17.54 27.27
CA LYS A 298 -0.54 -17.97 28.44
C LYS A 298 -0.37 -19.46 28.75
N ALA A 299 -0.29 -20.33 27.74
CA ALA A 299 -0.02 -21.75 27.93
C ALA A 299 1.34 -21.96 28.62
N LYS A 300 2.38 -21.26 28.16
CA LYS A 300 3.71 -21.27 28.79
C LYS A 300 3.68 -20.81 30.25
N ALA A 301 2.91 -19.77 30.58
CA ALA A 301 2.80 -19.28 31.95
C ALA A 301 2.18 -20.30 32.91
N LYS A 302 1.38 -21.26 32.41
CA LYS A 302 0.78 -22.34 33.21
C LYS A 302 1.65 -23.59 33.30
N GLU A 303 2.46 -23.86 32.27
CA GLU A 303 3.35 -25.04 32.23
C GLU A 303 4.62 -24.88 33.06
N ASN A 304 5.05 -23.64 33.34
CA ASN A 304 6.20 -23.37 34.22
C ASN A 304 6.02 -23.84 35.69
N ASP A 305 4.84 -24.34 36.07
CA ASP A 305 4.61 -24.96 37.40
C ASP A 305 4.83 -26.49 37.41
N GLU A 306 4.86 -27.18 36.25
CA GLU A 306 5.07 -28.64 36.17
C GLU A 306 5.84 -29.05 34.89
N LYS A 307 7.18 -29.22 35.04
CA LYS A 307 8.17 -29.91 34.15
C LYS A 307 9.08 -29.06 33.25
N ASP A 308 10.37 -29.39 33.32
CA ASP A 308 11.57 -28.90 32.60
C ASP A 308 11.60 -29.16 31.06
N ILE A 309 10.45 -29.18 30.35
CA ILE A 309 10.49 -29.21 28.89
C ILE A 309 10.54 -27.76 28.38
N ALA A 310 11.70 -27.35 27.86
CA ALA A 310 11.93 -26.01 27.35
C ALA A 310 10.99 -25.69 26.18
N THR A 311 9.89 -24.99 26.47
CA THR A 311 8.97 -24.51 25.43
C THR A 311 9.58 -23.32 24.69
N PRO A 312 9.53 -23.30 23.34
CA PRO A 312 10.11 -22.22 22.56
C PRO A 312 9.53 -20.88 23.00
N LYS A 313 10.39 -19.87 23.14
CA LYS A 313 9.94 -18.47 23.16
C LYS A 313 9.13 -18.23 21.90
N ILE A 314 8.13 -17.36 21.97
CA ILE A 314 7.29 -17.02 20.83
C ILE A 314 7.15 -15.51 20.73
N SER A 315 7.26 -14.97 19.51
CA SER A 315 7.01 -13.56 19.21
C SER A 315 6.38 -13.39 17.84
N GLY A 316 5.91 -12.18 17.53
CA GLY A 316 5.34 -11.86 16.22
C GLY A 316 5.79 -10.52 15.70
N THR A 317 5.80 -10.39 14.37
CA THR A 317 6.12 -9.17 13.65
C THR A 317 5.18 -9.02 12.45
N ILE A 318 4.76 -7.78 12.16
CA ILE A 318 4.11 -7.42 10.90
C ILE A 318 5.05 -6.47 10.16
N ILE A 319 5.47 -6.87 8.96
CA ILE A 319 6.32 -6.08 8.07
C ILE A 319 5.44 -5.41 7.02
N PHE A 320 5.44 -4.08 7.02
CA PHE A 320 4.81 -3.22 6.04
C PHE A 320 5.86 -2.81 5.01
N LEU A 321 5.88 -3.49 3.86
CA LEU A 321 6.78 -3.18 2.76
C LEU A 321 6.17 -2.07 1.91
N VAL A 322 6.71 -0.86 2.07
CA VAL A 322 6.37 0.36 1.35
C VAL A 322 7.06 0.34 -0.01
N GLN A 323 6.28 0.07 -1.06
CA GLN A 323 6.78 -0.08 -2.42
C GLN A 323 6.89 1.27 -3.15
N ARG A 324 7.60 2.22 -2.53
CA ARG A 324 7.88 3.59 -3.03
C ARG A 324 9.00 4.21 -2.20
N ASP A 325 9.73 5.16 -2.79
CA ASP A 325 10.95 5.77 -2.22
C ASP A 325 10.77 7.22 -1.74
N ASP A 326 9.54 7.71 -1.70
CA ASP A 326 9.20 9.09 -1.37
C ASP A 326 8.39 9.20 -0.08
N CYS A 327 8.60 8.30 0.87
CA CYS A 327 7.99 8.34 2.19
C CYS A 327 9.05 8.33 3.28
N ASP A 328 8.85 9.16 4.30
CA ASP A 328 9.78 9.32 5.41
C ASP A 328 9.33 8.55 6.66
N GLU A 329 8.07 8.13 6.68
CA GLU A 329 7.44 7.49 7.82
C GLU A 329 6.31 6.55 7.38
N PHE A 330 5.84 5.72 8.32
CA PHE A 330 4.75 4.79 8.11
C PHE A 330 3.71 4.83 9.24
N ALA A 331 2.43 4.65 8.91
CA ALA A 331 1.34 4.50 9.88
C ALA A 331 0.23 3.52 9.42
N PRO A 332 -0.41 2.79 10.35
CA PRO A 332 -1.71 2.18 10.09
C PRO A 332 -2.76 3.27 9.76
N SER A 333 -3.50 3.12 8.67
CA SER A 333 -4.39 4.16 8.17
C SER A 333 -5.70 4.27 8.94
N ILE A 334 -5.82 5.29 9.79
CA ILE A 334 -7.08 5.60 10.50
C ILE A 334 -8.18 6.06 9.53
N GLN A 335 -7.80 6.88 8.55
CA GLN A 335 -8.75 7.47 7.59
C GLN A 335 -9.46 6.39 6.74
N HIS A 336 -8.74 5.33 6.37
CA HIS A 336 -9.26 4.31 5.46
C HIS A 336 -9.78 3.07 6.21
N ASP A 337 -9.19 2.71 7.35
CA ASP A 337 -9.63 1.60 8.17
C ASP A 337 -9.26 1.81 9.65
N LYS A 338 -10.04 2.65 10.35
CA LYS A 338 -9.89 2.88 11.79
C LYS A 338 -9.85 1.59 12.60
N LYS A 339 -10.63 0.57 12.23
CA LYS A 339 -10.67 -0.70 12.95
C LYS A 339 -9.35 -1.46 12.83
N PHE A 340 -8.76 -1.50 11.63
CA PHE A 340 -7.44 -2.08 11.43
C PHE A 340 -6.35 -1.33 12.24
N ALA A 341 -6.38 0.00 12.25
CA ALA A 341 -5.45 0.80 13.05
C ALA A 341 -5.55 0.50 14.55
N GLU A 342 -6.77 0.42 15.09
CA GLU A 342 -7.01 0.00 16.49
C GLU A 342 -6.48 -1.40 16.77
N LEU A 343 -6.68 -2.35 15.86
CA LEU A 343 -6.17 -3.72 15.99
C LEU A 343 -4.63 -3.76 15.97
N CYS A 344 -3.98 -2.91 15.17
CA CYS A 344 -2.52 -2.77 15.20
C CYS A 344 -2.03 -2.25 16.56
N THR A 345 -2.73 -1.29 17.16
CA THR A 345 -2.42 -0.81 18.53
C THR A 345 -2.56 -1.93 19.56
N VAL A 346 -3.61 -2.75 19.47
CA VAL A 346 -3.80 -3.92 20.35
C VAL A 346 -2.70 -4.97 20.15
N ALA A 347 -2.35 -5.27 18.89
CA ALA A 347 -1.28 -6.18 18.53
C ALA A 347 0.06 -5.72 19.11
N SER A 348 0.41 -4.44 18.95
CA SER A 348 1.63 -3.84 19.49
C SER A 348 1.70 -3.92 21.01
N LYS A 349 0.60 -3.59 21.71
CA LYS A 349 0.50 -3.75 23.18
C LYS A 349 0.62 -5.21 23.63
N SER A 350 0.30 -6.17 22.75
CA SER A 350 0.44 -7.60 23.00
C SER A 350 1.83 -8.15 22.64
N GLY A 351 2.77 -7.28 22.25
CA GLY A 351 4.15 -7.63 21.93
C GLY A 351 4.43 -7.96 20.46
N ILE A 352 3.48 -7.72 19.55
CA ILE A 352 3.73 -7.83 18.11
C ILE A 352 4.49 -6.58 17.63
N GLN A 353 5.65 -6.78 17.03
CA GLN A 353 6.42 -5.69 16.44
C GLN A 353 5.78 -5.25 15.11
N LEU A 354 5.66 -3.94 14.87
CA LEU A 354 5.21 -3.39 13.60
C LEU A 354 6.40 -2.69 12.95
N LEU A 355 6.82 -3.14 11.77
CA LEU A 355 7.99 -2.61 11.07
C LEU A 355 7.59 -2.05 9.72
N GLY A 356 7.87 -0.77 9.46
CA GLY A 356 7.77 -0.17 8.13
C GLY A 356 9.13 -0.21 7.44
N TYR A 357 9.17 -0.64 6.18
CA TYR A 357 10.39 -0.65 5.37
C TYR A 357 10.08 -0.17 3.96
N SER A 358 10.87 0.78 3.44
CA SER A 358 10.71 1.28 2.07
C SER A 358 11.67 0.63 1.09
N CYS A 359 11.24 0.58 -0.17
CA CYS A 359 12.08 0.19 -1.28
C CYS A 359 11.94 1.14 -2.48
N SER A 360 13.03 1.32 -3.23
CA SER A 360 13.03 2.00 -4.52
C SER A 360 12.70 1.02 -5.63
N LEU A 361 11.94 1.49 -6.62
CA LEU A 361 11.69 0.77 -7.86
C LEU A 361 12.48 1.45 -8.97
N GLU A 362 13.46 0.73 -9.51
CA GLU A 362 14.50 1.22 -10.41
C GLU A 362 14.36 0.53 -11.79
N PRO A 363 13.38 0.91 -12.63
CA PRO A 363 13.31 0.40 -13.99
C PRO A 363 14.44 0.99 -14.85
N ASP A 364 15.17 0.12 -15.52
CA ASP A 364 16.18 0.46 -16.52
C ASP A 364 15.54 0.38 -17.91
N GLU A 365 15.22 1.56 -18.48
CA GLU A 365 14.60 1.64 -19.79
C GLU A 365 15.56 1.26 -20.93
N ILE A 366 16.87 1.36 -20.71
CA ILE A 366 17.89 1.07 -21.72
C ILE A 366 18.03 -0.45 -21.88
N ASN A 367 18.19 -1.15 -20.75
CA ASN A 367 18.37 -2.61 -20.75
C ASN A 367 17.05 -3.37 -20.68
N SER A 368 15.90 -2.67 -20.68
CA SER A 368 14.57 -3.25 -20.48
C SER A 368 14.52 -4.16 -19.24
N SER A 369 15.21 -3.77 -18.18
CA SER A 369 15.30 -4.52 -16.93
C SER A 369 14.89 -3.65 -15.76
N GLY A 370 15.01 -4.14 -14.54
CA GLY A 370 14.86 -3.28 -13.36
C GLY A 370 15.19 -4.00 -12.06
N ALA A 371 15.30 -3.22 -11.00
CA ALA A 371 15.53 -3.74 -9.66
C ALA A 371 14.55 -3.10 -8.67
N VAL A 372 14.27 -3.82 -7.59
CA VAL A 372 13.68 -3.26 -6.38
C VAL A 372 14.72 -3.34 -5.27
N ARG A 373 15.07 -2.21 -4.68
CA ARG A 373 16.14 -2.12 -3.67
C ARG A 373 15.58 -1.71 -2.33
N LEU A 374 15.97 -2.42 -1.27
CA LEU A 374 15.61 -2.04 0.09
C LEU A 374 16.35 -0.75 0.47
N ILE A 375 15.62 0.28 0.87
CA ILE A 375 16.19 1.54 1.32
C ILE A 375 16.48 1.42 2.83
N GLY A 376 15.45 1.19 3.63
CA GLY A 376 15.61 1.10 5.08
C GLY A 376 14.29 1.12 5.83
N SER A 377 14.40 1.12 7.16
CA SER A 377 13.26 1.22 8.06
C SER A 377 12.66 2.62 8.01
N LEU A 378 11.33 2.69 8.00
CA LEU A 378 10.60 3.93 8.22
C LEU A 378 10.14 4.01 9.68
N PRO A 379 10.33 5.15 10.37
CA PRO A 379 9.73 5.41 11.66
C PRO A 379 8.22 5.15 11.65
N LEU A 380 7.75 4.42 12.65
CA LEU A 380 6.33 4.19 12.88
C LEU A 380 5.75 5.38 13.64
N GLN A 381 4.82 6.11 13.02
CA GLN A 381 4.03 7.11 13.71
C GLN A 381 3.10 6.42 14.73
N THR A 382 3.42 6.55 16.01
CA THR A 382 2.51 6.15 17.08
C THR A 382 1.39 7.18 17.18
N VAL A 383 0.16 6.72 17.02
CA VAL A 383 -1.03 7.54 17.27
C VAL A 383 -0.98 8.00 18.72
N ALA A 384 -0.81 9.30 18.95
CA ALA A 384 -1.02 9.88 20.28
C ALA A 384 -2.47 9.55 20.68
N THR A 385 -2.62 8.72 21.70
CA THR A 385 -3.92 8.26 22.21
C THR A 385 -4.73 9.38 22.84
#